data_AF-A0A1D8GPU8-F1
#
_entry.id   AF-A0A1D8GPU8-F1
#
_cell.length_a   1.000
_cell.length_b   1.000
_cell.length_c   1.000
_cell.angle_alpha   90.00
_cell.angle_beta   90.00
_cell.angle_gamma   90.00
#
_symmetry.space_group_name_H-M   'P 1'
#
loop_
_entity.id
_entity.type
_entity.pdbx_description
1 polymer ?
#
loop_
_entity_poly.entity_id
_entity_poly.type
_entity_poly.pdbx_seq_one_letter_code
_entity_poly.pdbx_strand_id
1 'polypeptide(L)'
;MIEKEIIVNIFELRFIEGLSVRKISSKLGNVHYNSVNKYIKLMENNLNGLKSSLILEGKCTIEESDEFIILNWQDYIDEITANNSTRKKRVLTDEVIGYILEISRLLNTTSSTEIYNYIHKTPQLRNSPLGELSASSIGRALKNK
;
A
#
# COMPACT_ATOMS: atom_id res chain seq x y z
N MET A 1 4.87 -18.07 1.81
CA MET A 1 4.59 -16.97 2.76
C MET A 1 5.75 -16.99 3.76
N ILE A 2 6.36 -15.85 4.09
CA ILE A 2 7.47 -15.84 5.06
C ILE A 2 6.89 -16.12 6.45
N GLU A 3 7.60 -16.89 7.26
CA GLU A 3 7.19 -17.23 8.63
C GLU A 3 7.17 -15.98 9.52
N LYS A 4 6.23 -15.94 10.48
CA LYS A 4 6.08 -14.81 11.41
C LYS A 4 7.38 -14.53 12.17
N GLU A 5 8.08 -15.58 12.58
CA GLU A 5 9.38 -15.50 13.27
C GLU A 5 10.44 -14.73 12.46
N ILE A 6 10.52 -14.97 11.15
CA ILE A 6 11.44 -14.23 10.28
C ILE A 6 11.08 -12.75 10.24
N ILE A 7 9.79 -12.40 10.25
CA ILE A 7 9.35 -11.00 10.23
C ILE A 7 9.70 -10.31 11.56
N VAL A 8 9.51 -11.00 12.69
CA VAL A 8 9.94 -10.53 14.01
C VAL A 8 11.46 -10.33 14.05
N ASN A 9 12.24 -11.27 13.53
CA ASN A 9 13.69 -11.12 13.44
C ASN A 9 14.09 -9.92 12.57
N ILE A 10 13.37 -9.63 11.47
CA ILE A 10 13.61 -8.41 10.69
C ILE A 10 13.32 -7.16 11.53
N PHE A 11 12.27 -7.17 12.36
CA PHE A 11 11.96 -6.07 13.26
C PHE A 11 13.11 -5.80 14.24
N GLU A 12 13.50 -6.82 15.01
CA GLU A 12 14.57 -6.71 16.00
C GLU A 12 15.86 -6.20 15.38
N LEU A 13 16.30 -6.82 14.27
CA LEU A 13 17.53 -6.44 13.60
C LEU A 13 17.49 -5.00 13.05
N ARG A 14 16.32 -4.53 12.59
CA ARG A 14 16.19 -3.19 11.99
C ARG A 14 16.02 -2.10 13.04
N PHE A 15 15.10 -2.29 13.98
CA PHE A 15 14.61 -1.22 14.86
C PHE A 15 15.23 -1.28 16.26
N ILE A 16 15.72 -2.45 16.70
CA ILE A 16 16.40 -2.60 17.99
C ILE A 16 17.92 -2.58 17.79
N GLU A 17 18.45 -3.40 16.87
CA GLU A 17 19.91 -3.44 16.59
C GLU A 17 20.39 -2.37 15.60
N GLY A 18 19.48 -1.68 14.89
CA GLY A 18 19.84 -0.59 13.96
C GLY A 18 20.55 -1.05 12.68
N LEU A 19 20.43 -2.32 12.28
CA LEU A 19 21.12 -2.85 11.10
C LEU A 19 20.52 -2.32 9.78
N SER A 20 21.37 -2.31 8.75
CA SER A 20 20.95 -2.01 7.39
C SER A 20 20.30 -3.22 6.73
N VAL A 21 19.38 -2.98 5.77
CA VAL A 21 18.67 -4.04 5.01
C VAL A 21 19.62 -5.09 4.44
N ARG A 22 20.81 -4.67 3.96
CA ARG A 22 21.84 -5.56 3.42
C ARG A 22 22.42 -6.49 4.49
N LYS A 23 22.75 -5.95 5.67
CA LYS A 23 23.24 -6.74 6.81
C LYS A 23 22.18 -7.70 7.31
N ILE A 24 20.92 -7.26 7.38
CA ILE A 24 19.78 -8.11 7.78
C ILE A 24 19.61 -9.27 6.82
N SER A 25 19.57 -9.02 5.51
CA SER A 25 19.46 -10.08 4.50
C SER A 25 20.60 -11.08 4.58
N SER A 26 21.83 -10.62 4.83
CA SER A 26 22.99 -11.49 5.04
C SER A 26 22.91 -12.30 6.33
N LYS A 27 22.41 -11.71 7.44
CA LYS A 27 22.29 -12.37 8.74
C LYS A 27 21.19 -13.43 8.73
N LEU A 28 20.11 -13.19 8.00
CA LEU A 28 19.00 -14.13 7.87
C LEU A 28 19.25 -15.24 6.85
N GLY A 29 20.20 -15.08 5.92
CA GLY A 29 20.69 -16.10 4.96
C GLY A 29 19.70 -16.56 3.89
N ASN A 30 18.43 -16.77 4.28
CA ASN A 30 17.35 -17.34 3.50
C ASN A 30 16.32 -16.29 3.05
N VAL A 31 16.54 -15.01 3.38
CA VAL A 31 15.61 -13.91 3.07
C VAL A 31 16.27 -12.92 2.13
N HIS A 32 15.75 -12.83 0.92
CA HIS A 32 16.24 -11.89 -0.08
C HIS A 32 16.04 -10.43 0.37
N TYR A 33 17.00 -9.57 0.01
CA TYR A 33 17.02 -8.14 0.30
C TYR A 33 15.68 -7.43 0.03
N ASN A 34 15.06 -7.71 -1.13
CA ASN A 34 13.78 -7.10 -1.51
C ASN A 34 12.65 -7.48 -0.55
N SER A 35 12.66 -8.71 -0.03
CA SER A 35 11.68 -9.17 0.94
C SER A 35 11.90 -8.48 2.28
N VAL A 36 13.15 -8.38 2.75
CA VAL A 36 13.50 -7.62 3.96
C VAL A 36 13.03 -6.17 3.84
N ASN A 37 13.37 -5.50 2.74
CA ASN A 37 12.96 -4.11 2.49
C ASN A 37 11.44 -3.94 2.48
N LYS A 38 10.71 -4.90 1.89
CA LYS A 38 9.24 -4.89 1.88
C LYS A 38 8.68 -4.95 3.30
N TYR A 39 9.18 -5.84 4.14
CA TYR A 39 8.69 -5.96 5.52
C TYR A 39 9.08 -4.75 6.38
N ILE A 40 10.28 -4.18 6.18
CA ILE A 40 10.67 -2.94 6.86
C ILE A 40 9.68 -1.82 6.55
N LYS A 41 9.37 -1.57 5.27
CA LYS A 41 8.40 -0.54 4.87
C LYS A 41 7.00 -0.79 5.44
N LEU A 42 6.60 -2.05 5.53
CA LEU A 42 5.33 -2.43 6.13
C LEU A 42 5.31 -2.09 7.62
N MET A 43 6.37 -2.44 8.35
CA MET A 43 6.51 -2.15 9.78
C MET A 43 6.62 -0.64 10.05
N GLU A 44 7.33 0.13 9.23
CA GLU A 44 7.39 1.60 9.32
C GLU A 44 5.98 2.22 9.24
N ASN A 45 5.14 1.72 8.32
CA ASN A 45 3.77 2.20 8.20
C ASN A 45 2.92 1.82 9.43
N ASN A 46 3.04 0.57 9.89
CA ASN A 46 2.31 0.10 11.07
C ASN A 46 2.74 0.86 12.34
N LEU A 47 4.03 1.11 12.51
CA LEU A 47 4.58 1.91 13.62
C LEU A 47 4.02 3.34 13.62
N ASN A 48 3.91 3.98 12.46
CA ASN A 48 3.32 5.33 12.39
C ASN A 48 1.83 5.34 12.78
N GLY A 49 1.08 4.31 12.39
CA GLY A 49 -0.31 4.12 12.83
C GLY A 49 -0.39 3.87 14.33
N LEU A 50 0.46 2.99 14.85
CA LEU A 50 0.54 2.65 16.27
C LEU A 50 0.86 3.87 17.13
N LYS A 51 1.90 4.65 16.79
CA LYS A 51 2.23 5.90 17.48
C LYS A 51 1.02 6.81 17.59
N SER A 52 0.33 7.00 16.48
CA SER A 52 -0.87 7.85 16.44
C SER A 52 -1.96 7.33 17.39
N SER A 53 -2.19 6.02 17.45
CA SER A 53 -3.15 5.41 18.38
C SER A 53 -2.74 5.59 19.84
N LEU A 54 -1.48 5.29 20.17
CA LEU A 54 -0.96 5.37 21.54
C LEU A 54 -1.01 6.80 22.10
N ILE A 55 -0.72 7.79 21.25
CA ILE A 55 -0.83 9.21 21.61
C ILE A 55 -2.30 9.60 21.84
N LEU A 56 -3.21 9.17 20.97
CA LEU A 56 -4.66 9.43 21.14
C LEU A 56 -5.24 8.76 22.38
N GLU A 57 -4.73 7.58 22.74
CA GLU A 57 -5.08 6.84 23.97
C GLU A 57 -4.43 7.44 25.22
N GLY A 58 -3.51 8.40 25.08
CA GLY A 58 -2.79 9.03 26.20
C GLY A 58 -1.75 8.12 26.86
N LYS A 59 -1.27 7.07 26.17
CA LYS A 59 -0.24 6.17 26.69
C LYS A 59 1.16 6.77 26.64
N CYS A 60 1.42 7.65 25.68
CA CYS A 60 2.68 8.38 25.53
C CYS A 60 2.46 9.74 24.86
N THR A 61 3.47 10.59 24.91
CA THR A 61 3.52 11.87 24.18
C THR A 61 4.10 11.69 22.78
N ILE A 62 4.03 12.72 21.93
CA ILE A 62 4.64 12.70 20.60
C ILE A 62 6.15 12.49 20.72
N GLU A 63 6.77 13.21 21.66
CA GLU A 63 8.21 13.24 21.91
C GLU A 63 8.75 11.90 22.44
N GLU A 64 7.95 11.18 23.22
CA GLU A 64 8.35 9.92 23.86
C GLU A 64 7.89 8.68 23.07
N SER A 65 7.08 8.86 22.02
CA SER A 65 6.43 7.75 21.31
C SER A 65 7.38 6.71 20.75
N ASP A 66 8.55 7.13 20.24
CA ASP A 66 9.58 6.24 19.71
C ASP A 66 10.21 5.37 20.80
N GLU A 67 10.63 6.01 21.89
CA GLU A 67 11.25 5.33 23.03
C GLU A 67 10.26 4.39 23.72
N PHE A 68 9.01 4.84 23.89
CA PHE A 68 7.93 4.03 24.45
C PHE A 68 7.72 2.73 23.66
N ILE A 69 7.67 2.83 22.32
CA ILE A 69 7.49 1.64 21.48
C ILE A 69 8.71 0.74 21.56
N ILE A 70 9.94 1.26 21.55
CA ILE A 70 11.16 0.44 21.69
C ILE A 70 11.23 -0.27 23.05
N LEU A 71 10.68 0.31 24.12
CA LEU A 71 10.67 -0.32 25.43
C LEU A 71 9.56 -1.38 25.58
N ASN A 72 8.46 -1.25 24.84
CA ASN A 72 7.27 -2.09 24.97
C ASN A 72 6.92 -2.87 23.69
N TRP A 73 7.86 -2.97 22.74
CA TRP A 73 7.56 -3.47 21.38
C TRP A 73 6.99 -4.88 21.37
N GLN A 74 7.34 -5.71 22.35
CA GLN A 74 6.88 -7.09 22.47
C GLN A 74 5.36 -7.17 22.62
N ASP A 75 4.75 -6.22 23.33
CA ASP A 75 3.29 -6.16 23.51
C ASP A 75 2.57 -5.79 22.21
N TYR A 76 3.27 -5.11 21.29
CA TYR A 76 2.72 -4.59 20.04
C TYR A 76 3.26 -5.33 18.80
N ILE A 77 4.05 -6.41 18.97
CA ILE A 77 4.75 -7.05 17.84
C ILE A 77 3.78 -7.58 16.77
N ASP A 78 2.60 -8.02 17.19
CA ASP A 78 1.57 -8.52 16.28
C ASP A 78 1.00 -7.40 15.42
N GLU A 79 0.79 -6.21 15.99
CA GLU A 79 0.33 -5.03 15.26
C GLU A 79 1.42 -4.47 14.35
N ILE A 80 2.66 -4.43 14.85
CA ILE A 80 3.82 -3.96 14.09
C ILE A 80 4.06 -4.85 12.87
N THR A 81 3.97 -6.17 13.02
CA THR A 81 4.21 -7.15 11.95
C THR A 81 2.96 -7.49 11.12
N ALA A 82 1.78 -6.99 11.53
CA ALA A 82 0.52 -7.27 10.86
C ALA A 82 0.58 -6.90 9.38
N ASN A 83 0.25 -7.85 8.51
CA ASN A 83 0.12 -7.58 7.09
C ASN A 83 -1.22 -6.90 6.79
N ASN A 84 -1.35 -5.65 7.22
CA ASN A 84 -2.49 -4.77 6.99
C ASN A 84 -2.51 -4.23 5.55
N SER A 85 -2.23 -5.09 4.58
CA SER A 85 -2.45 -4.81 3.17
C SER A 85 -3.95 -4.64 2.93
N THR A 86 -4.47 -3.46 3.28
CA THR A 86 -5.73 -2.97 2.75
C THR A 86 -5.52 -2.92 1.25
N ARG A 87 -6.05 -3.93 0.56
CA ARG A 87 -6.08 -3.97 -0.90
C ARG A 87 -6.65 -2.63 -1.33
N LYS A 88 -5.82 -1.76 -1.94
CA LYS A 88 -6.30 -0.49 -2.49
C LYS A 88 -7.58 -0.80 -3.26
N LYS A 89 -8.67 -0.06 -2.96
CA LYS A 89 -9.95 -0.21 -3.67
C LYS A 89 -9.64 -0.29 -5.16
N ARG A 90 -10.12 -1.35 -5.83
CA ARG A 90 -9.91 -1.52 -7.26
C ARG A 90 -10.53 -0.31 -7.96
N VAL A 91 -9.71 0.49 -8.64
CA VAL A 91 -10.18 1.66 -9.42
C VAL A 91 -11.06 1.19 -10.59
N LEU A 92 -10.75 0.03 -11.18
CA LEU A 92 -11.61 -0.65 -12.16
C LEU A 92 -12.60 -1.55 -11.43
N THR A 93 -13.71 -0.97 -10.98
CA THR A 93 -14.90 -1.71 -10.55
C THR A 93 -15.75 -2.11 -11.77
N ASP A 94 -16.68 -3.05 -11.61
CA ASP A 94 -17.57 -3.47 -12.70
C ASP A 94 -18.42 -2.30 -13.23
N GLU A 95 -18.85 -1.41 -12.33
CA GLU A 95 -19.54 -0.17 -12.68
C GLU A 95 -18.65 0.75 -13.54
N VAL A 96 -17.40 0.98 -13.14
CA VAL A 96 -16.45 1.79 -13.90
C VAL A 96 -16.15 1.18 -15.27
N ILE A 97 -16.03 -0.15 -15.34
CA ILE A 97 -15.87 -0.87 -16.62
C ILE A 97 -17.11 -0.68 -17.50
N GLY A 98 -18.32 -0.77 -16.93
CA GLY A 98 -19.58 -0.50 -17.61
C GLY A 98 -19.60 0.89 -18.27
N TYR A 99 -19.26 1.94 -17.52
CA TYR A 99 -19.18 3.30 -18.06
C TYR A 99 -18.13 3.43 -19.17
N ILE A 100 -16.96 2.79 -19.05
CA ILE A 100 -15.95 2.80 -20.12
C ILE A 100 -16.50 2.16 -21.40
N LEU A 101 -17.25 1.06 -21.28
CA LEU A 101 -17.87 0.38 -22.42
C LEU A 101 -18.98 1.22 -23.06
N GLU A 102 -19.76 1.95 -22.25
CA GLU A 102 -20.76 2.90 -22.74
C GLU A 102 -20.10 4.05 -23.51
N ILE A 103 -19.04 4.66 -22.97
CA ILE A 103 -18.28 5.71 -23.65
C ILE A 103 -17.66 5.17 -24.95
N SER A 104 -17.10 3.97 -24.93
CA SER A 104 -16.57 3.29 -26.12
C SER A 104 -17.62 3.13 -27.21
N ARG A 105 -18.87 2.76 -26.85
CA ARG A 105 -20.00 2.67 -27.77
C ARG A 105 -20.43 4.05 -28.27
N LEU A 106 -20.55 5.03 -27.39
CA LEU A 106 -20.96 6.41 -27.71
C LEU A 106 -20.01 7.06 -28.73
N LEU A 107 -18.70 6.91 -28.52
CA LEU A 107 -17.66 7.45 -29.39
C LEU A 107 -17.37 6.55 -30.60
N ASN A 108 -17.96 5.35 -30.66
CA ASN A 108 -17.67 4.31 -31.64
C ASN A 108 -16.15 4.04 -31.80
N THR A 109 -15.43 3.93 -30.69
CA THR A 109 -13.98 3.75 -30.67
C THR A 109 -13.56 2.73 -29.61
N THR A 110 -12.47 2.02 -29.89
CA THR A 110 -11.75 1.19 -28.91
C THR A 110 -10.41 1.80 -28.52
N SER A 111 -10.12 3.03 -28.98
CA SER A 111 -8.90 3.74 -28.64
C SER A 111 -8.95 4.22 -27.19
N SER A 112 -8.13 3.61 -26.34
CA SER A 112 -8.06 3.97 -24.92
C SER A 112 -7.61 5.42 -24.70
N THR A 113 -6.77 5.95 -25.60
CA THR A 113 -6.31 7.34 -25.56
C THR A 113 -7.43 8.31 -25.92
N GLU A 114 -8.27 7.95 -26.88
CA GLU A 114 -9.40 8.78 -27.29
C GLU A 114 -10.47 8.85 -26.19
N ILE A 115 -10.80 7.72 -25.59
CA ILE A 115 -11.72 7.64 -24.45
C ILE A 115 -11.16 8.41 -23.24
N TYR A 116 -9.87 8.28 -22.94
CA TYR A 116 -9.20 9.07 -21.91
C TYR A 116 -9.34 10.57 -22.16
N ASN A 117 -9.02 11.01 -23.38
CA ASN A 117 -9.12 12.42 -23.76
C ASN A 117 -10.56 12.93 -23.64
N TYR A 118 -11.56 12.12 -23.99
CA TYR A 118 -12.96 12.47 -23.83
C TYR A 118 -13.35 12.64 -22.35
N ILE A 119 -12.97 11.68 -21.48
CA ILE A 119 -13.23 11.77 -20.03
C ILE A 119 -12.62 13.04 -19.44
N HIS A 120 -11.36 13.34 -19.77
CA HIS A 120 -10.65 14.50 -19.20
C HIS A 120 -11.06 15.84 -19.80
N LYS A 121 -11.67 15.86 -20.98
CA LYS A 121 -12.26 17.06 -21.60
C LYS A 121 -13.69 17.33 -21.15
N THR A 122 -14.39 16.33 -20.62
CA THR A 122 -15.76 16.46 -20.09
C THR A 122 -15.73 16.66 -18.56
N PRO A 123 -16.03 17.87 -18.03
CA PRO A 123 -15.87 18.17 -16.61
C PRO A 123 -16.61 17.22 -15.65
N GLN A 124 -17.83 16.79 -16.03
CA GLN A 124 -18.63 15.87 -15.22
C GLN A 124 -17.98 14.49 -15.07
N LEU A 125 -17.36 13.99 -16.13
CA LEU A 125 -16.66 12.71 -16.13
C LEU A 125 -15.29 12.82 -15.45
N ARG A 126 -14.58 13.93 -15.67
CA ARG A 126 -13.29 14.22 -15.04
C ARG A 126 -13.36 14.27 -13.52
N ASN A 127 -14.45 14.77 -12.96
CA ASN A 127 -14.64 14.85 -11.51
C ASN A 127 -15.28 13.60 -10.90
N SER A 128 -15.44 12.53 -11.69
CA SER A 128 -15.96 11.23 -11.28
C SER A 128 -14.81 10.22 -11.08
N PRO A 129 -15.08 8.98 -10.60
CA PRO A 129 -14.08 7.91 -10.53
C PRO A 129 -13.37 7.62 -11.87
N LEU A 130 -13.98 7.98 -13.01
CA LEU A 130 -13.37 7.85 -14.34
C LEU A 130 -12.16 8.77 -14.54
N GLY A 131 -12.15 9.94 -13.90
CA GLY A 131 -11.05 10.90 -14.02
C GLY A 131 -9.76 10.49 -13.31
N GLU A 132 -9.81 9.45 -12.48
CA GLU A 132 -8.63 8.84 -11.85
C GLU A 132 -7.95 7.81 -12.76
N LEU A 133 -8.58 7.45 -13.89
CA LEU A 133 -8.09 6.41 -14.77
C LEU A 133 -7.02 6.92 -15.72
N SER A 134 -5.93 6.16 -15.83
CA SER A 134 -4.99 6.31 -16.95
C SER A 134 -5.54 5.66 -18.23
N ALA A 135 -5.08 6.13 -19.39
CA ALA A 135 -5.37 5.49 -20.68
C ALA A 135 -5.05 3.98 -20.68
N SER A 136 -3.99 3.55 -20.00
CA SER A 136 -3.67 2.13 -19.84
C SER A 136 -4.75 1.37 -19.07
N SER A 137 -5.33 1.97 -18.01
CA SER A 137 -6.42 1.37 -17.23
C SER A 137 -7.69 1.20 -18.07
N ILE A 138 -8.01 2.19 -18.89
CA ILE A 138 -9.11 2.14 -19.86
C ILE A 138 -8.87 0.99 -20.87
N GLY A 139 -7.65 0.88 -21.41
CA GLY A 139 -7.30 -0.22 -22.32
C GLY A 139 -7.45 -1.60 -21.69
N ARG A 140 -7.15 -1.75 -20.40
CA ARG A 140 -7.41 -3.01 -19.66
C ARG A 140 -8.90 -3.30 -19.52
N ALA A 141 -9.72 -2.28 -19.24
CA ALA A 141 -11.17 -2.44 -19.16
C ALA A 141 -11.77 -2.92 -20.49
N LEU A 142 -11.30 -2.37 -21.62
CA LEU A 142 -11.78 -2.75 -22.96
C LEU A 142 -11.35 -4.15 -23.40
N LYS A 143 -10.24 -4.68 -22.87
CA LYS A 143 -9.74 -6.04 -23.16
C LYS A 143 -10.50 -7.14 -22.42
N ASN A 144 -11.17 -6.80 -21.32
CA ASN A 144 -12.01 -7.74 -20.57
C ASN A 144 -13.44 -7.84 -21.15
N LYS A 145 -13.62 -7.54 -22.45
CA LYS A 145 -14.87 -7.71 -23.20
C LYS A 145 -15.19 -9.18 -23.42
#